data_AF-A0A0G4MFE8-F1
#
_entry.id   AF-A0A0G4MFE8-F1
#
_cell.length_a   1.000
_cell.length_b   1.000
_cell.length_c   1.000
_cell.angle_alpha   90.00
_cell.angle_beta   90.00
_cell.angle_gamma   90.00
#
_symmetry.space_group_name_H-M   'P 1'
#
loop_
_entity.id
_entity.type
_entity.pdbx_description
1 polymer ?
#
loop_
_entity_poly.entity_id
_entity_poly.type
_entity_poly.pdbx_seq_one_letter_code
_entity_poly.pdbx_strand_id
1 'polypeptide(L)'
;MSAQQPKKAKKKPLEYMSVAVPGSQVRSILDKAFDNVAIETSRFYKQLSQTRRIQPKFHVTLMHRASSKEHPELWEHYSKVVAEAEAVNIATAGATGATAAPTLGSCGVELERVVFNDRVMAIVVRLNGQDQAWQCVNPIAHITVGTREDSIKPKESNELLARWLNEGVGEATGIREVVFDNKETLEGAVQGVMSR
;
A
#
# COMPACT_ATOMS: atom_id res chain seq x y z
N MET A 1 18.63 -43.67 -22.89
CA MET A 1 18.70 -42.56 -21.92
C MET A 1 17.91 -41.39 -22.49
N SER A 2 16.67 -41.18 -22.07
CA SER A 2 15.86 -40.06 -22.55
C SER A 2 16.13 -38.84 -21.66
N ALA A 3 16.73 -37.80 -22.23
CA ALA A 3 17.02 -36.55 -21.54
C ALA A 3 15.70 -35.85 -21.16
N GLN A 4 15.55 -35.56 -19.87
CA GLN A 4 14.40 -34.83 -19.34
C GLN A 4 14.57 -33.35 -19.70
N GLN A 5 13.70 -32.82 -20.57
CA GLN A 5 13.66 -31.39 -20.87
C GLN A 5 13.41 -30.58 -19.59
N PRO A 6 14.15 -29.48 -19.35
CA PRO A 6 13.93 -28.63 -18.19
C PRO A 6 12.54 -27.99 -18.29
N LYS A 7 11.68 -28.22 -17.29
CA LYS A 7 10.38 -27.56 -17.16
C LYS A 7 10.60 -26.05 -17.08
N LYS A 8 10.16 -25.29 -18.09
CA LYS A 8 10.10 -23.82 -18.03
C LYS A 8 9.30 -23.43 -16.78
N ALA A 9 9.94 -22.73 -15.84
CA ALA A 9 9.26 -22.19 -14.67
C ALA A 9 8.12 -21.27 -15.15
N LYS A 10 6.88 -21.54 -14.71
CA LYS A 10 5.74 -20.67 -15.02
C LYS A 10 6.00 -19.31 -14.37
N LYS A 11 5.94 -18.22 -15.15
CA LYS A 11 5.98 -16.86 -14.61
C LYS A 11 4.83 -16.70 -13.62
N LYS A 12 5.13 -16.15 -12.44
CA LYS A 12 4.11 -15.82 -11.44
C LYS A 12 3.23 -14.71 -12.01
N PRO A 13 1.90 -14.74 -11.83
CA PRO A 13 1.02 -13.66 -12.27
C PRO A 13 1.16 -12.43 -11.38
N LEU A 14 0.79 -11.26 -11.92
CA LEU A 14 0.63 -10.02 -11.15
C LEU A 14 -0.49 -10.19 -10.11
N GLU A 15 -0.21 -9.85 -8.86
CA GLU A 15 -1.18 -9.87 -7.75
C GLU A 15 -1.80 -8.49 -7.52
N TYR A 16 -0.98 -7.44 -7.48
CA TYR A 16 -1.45 -6.06 -7.38
C TYR A 16 -0.40 -5.06 -7.85
N MET A 17 -0.88 -3.87 -8.19
CA MET A 17 -0.06 -2.67 -8.43
C MET A 17 -0.03 -1.80 -7.19
N SER A 18 1.12 -1.21 -6.88
CA SER A 18 1.28 -0.35 -5.71
C SER A 18 2.26 0.80 -5.93
N VAL A 19 2.16 1.79 -5.03
CA VAL A 19 3.16 2.82 -4.81
C VAL A 19 3.85 2.52 -3.48
N ALA A 20 5.08 2.03 -3.51
CA ALA A 20 5.89 1.82 -2.31
C ALA A 20 6.46 3.14 -1.81
N VAL A 21 6.33 3.42 -0.51
CA VAL A 21 6.81 4.67 0.10
C VAL A 21 7.93 4.42 1.14
N PRO A 22 8.82 5.40 1.41
CA PRO A 22 9.91 5.23 2.35
C PRO A 22 9.42 4.98 3.78
N GLY A 23 9.62 3.76 4.28
CA GLY A 23 9.02 3.35 5.55
C GLY A 23 9.56 4.07 6.80
N SER A 24 10.81 4.54 6.77
CA SER A 24 11.36 5.38 7.83
C SER A 24 10.67 6.73 7.93
N GLN A 25 10.32 7.34 6.79
CA GLN A 25 9.62 8.62 6.74
C GLN A 25 8.18 8.47 7.23
N VAL A 26 7.46 7.44 6.76
CA VAL A 26 6.10 7.13 7.25
C VAL A 26 6.08 6.93 8.77
N ARG A 27 7.04 6.18 9.32
CA ARG A 27 7.16 5.98 10.77
C ARG A 27 7.42 7.28 11.51
N SER A 28 8.36 8.11 11.03
CA SER A 28 8.65 9.40 11.66
C SER A 28 7.44 10.33 11.67
N ILE A 29 6.65 10.36 10.60
CA ILE A 29 5.42 11.16 10.51
C ILE A 29 4.37 10.64 11.50
N LEU A 30 4.19 9.32 11.59
CA LEU A 30 3.27 8.70 12.55
C LEU A 30 3.69 8.99 14.00
N ASP A 31 4.96 8.82 14.33
CA ASP A 31 5.47 9.11 15.68
C ASP A 31 5.18 10.56 16.08
N LYS A 32 5.55 11.52 15.24
CA LYS A 32 5.25 12.95 15.46
C LYS A 32 3.76 13.22 15.63
N ALA A 33 2.92 12.62 14.80
CA ALA A 33 1.47 12.82 14.84
C ALA A 33 0.83 12.29 16.14
N PHE A 34 1.41 11.27 16.76
CA PHE A 34 0.88 10.66 17.98
C PHE A 34 1.59 11.09 19.26
N ASP A 35 2.66 11.90 19.17
CA ASP A 35 3.39 12.42 20.33
C ASP A 35 2.59 13.44 21.13
N ASN A 36 1.78 14.28 20.45
CA ASN A 36 1.07 15.41 21.07
C ASN A 36 -0.45 15.20 21.22
N VAL A 37 -0.97 14.00 20.96
CA VAL A 37 -2.40 13.70 21.11
C VAL A 37 -2.72 13.13 22.50
N ALA A 38 -3.98 13.24 22.91
CA ALA A 38 -4.47 12.66 24.16
C ALA A 38 -4.15 11.15 24.27
N ILE A 39 -4.05 10.66 25.50
CA ILE A 39 -3.69 9.25 25.79
C ILE A 39 -4.68 8.29 25.13
N GLU A 40 -5.96 8.65 25.15
CA GLU A 40 -7.06 7.89 24.56
C GLU A 40 -6.88 7.73 23.05
N THR A 41 -6.38 8.78 22.38
CA THR A 41 -6.12 8.81 20.94
C THR A 41 -4.83 8.06 20.59
N SER A 42 -3.76 8.21 21.37
CA SER A 42 -2.47 7.53 21.11
C SER A 42 -2.44 6.05 21.48
N ARG A 43 -3.41 5.57 22.27
CA ARG A 43 -3.44 4.19 22.81
C ARG A 43 -3.25 3.13 21.74
N PHE A 44 -4.01 3.20 20.64
CA PHE A 44 -3.96 2.16 19.62
C PHE A 44 -2.65 2.18 18.83
N TYR A 45 -2.13 3.36 18.49
CA TYR A 45 -0.82 3.49 17.86
C TYR A 45 0.29 2.88 18.72
N LYS A 46 0.33 3.22 20.01
CA LYS A 46 1.30 2.69 20.97
C LYS A 46 1.20 1.18 21.10
N GLN A 47 -0.02 0.63 21.13
CA GLN A 47 -0.24 -0.82 21.14
C GLN A 47 0.36 -1.48 19.89
N LEU A 48 0.10 -0.96 18.69
CA LEU A 48 0.67 -1.50 17.45
C LEU A 48 2.20 -1.43 17.46
N SER A 49 2.78 -0.34 17.96
CA SER A 49 4.23 -0.16 18.06
C SER A 49 4.86 -1.18 19.02
N GLN A 50 4.34 -1.27 20.26
CA GLN A 50 4.86 -2.17 21.29
C GLN A 50 4.74 -3.65 20.92
N THR A 51 3.66 -4.02 20.22
CA THR A 51 3.43 -5.39 19.75
C THR A 51 4.09 -5.68 18.40
N ARG A 52 4.85 -4.74 17.84
CA ARG A 52 5.53 -4.84 16.53
C ARG A 52 4.57 -5.17 15.38
N ARG A 53 3.34 -4.64 15.45
CA ARG A 53 2.29 -4.83 14.46
C ARG A 53 2.15 -3.68 13.45
N ILE A 54 2.99 -2.65 13.58
CA ILE A 54 3.22 -1.67 12.51
C ILE A 54 3.96 -2.37 11.36
N GLN A 55 3.45 -2.25 10.14
CA GLN A 55 4.03 -2.90 8.97
C GLN A 55 5.51 -2.49 8.77
N PRO A 56 6.36 -3.43 8.33
CA PRO A 56 7.77 -3.12 8.04
C PRO A 56 7.95 -2.38 6.72
N LYS A 57 6.97 -2.47 5.82
CA LYS A 57 6.95 -1.82 4.50
C LYS A 57 5.58 -1.20 4.28
N PHE A 58 5.55 -0.02 3.69
CA PHE A 58 4.32 0.72 3.45
C PHE A 58 4.13 0.92 1.95
N HIS A 59 2.88 0.82 1.53
CA HIS A 59 2.50 1.04 0.16
C HIS A 59 1.06 1.50 0.07
N VAL A 60 0.75 2.21 -1.01
CA VAL A 60 -0.61 2.46 -1.48
C VAL A 60 -0.94 1.39 -2.50
N THR A 61 -2.02 0.63 -2.32
CA THR A 61 -2.50 -0.29 -3.37
C THR A 61 -3.23 0.51 -4.43
N LEU A 62 -2.73 0.48 -5.67
CA LEU A 62 -3.40 1.08 -6.81
C LEU A 62 -4.55 0.19 -7.30
N MET A 63 -4.27 -1.08 -7.51
CA MET A 63 -5.26 -2.05 -7.97
C MET A 63 -4.87 -3.48 -7.60
N HIS A 64 -5.80 -4.23 -6.99
CA HIS A 64 -5.64 -5.66 -6.73
C HIS A 64 -6.23 -6.49 -7.87
N ARG A 65 -5.68 -7.67 -8.15
CA ARG A 65 -6.19 -8.61 -9.16
C ARG A 65 -7.66 -8.95 -8.97
N ALA A 66 -8.16 -8.90 -7.74
CA ALA A 66 -9.57 -9.14 -7.41
C ALA A 66 -10.51 -8.16 -8.14
N SER A 67 -10.06 -6.93 -8.38
CA SER A 67 -10.80 -5.88 -9.08
C SER A 67 -10.62 -5.91 -10.61
N SER A 68 -9.86 -6.88 -11.15
CA SER A 68 -9.56 -6.97 -12.59
C SER A 68 -10.80 -7.14 -13.47
N LYS A 69 -11.86 -7.77 -12.95
CA LYS A 69 -13.12 -7.93 -13.70
C LYS A 69 -13.92 -6.63 -13.78
N GLU A 70 -13.77 -5.77 -12.78
CA GLU A 70 -14.46 -4.47 -12.69
C GLU A 70 -13.71 -3.40 -13.49
N HIS A 71 -12.37 -3.53 -13.60
CA HIS A 71 -11.52 -2.61 -14.38
C HIS A 71 -10.59 -3.38 -15.34
N PRO A 72 -11.14 -4.08 -16.35
CA PRO A 72 -10.35 -4.96 -17.23
C PRO A 72 -9.29 -4.21 -18.03
N GLU A 73 -9.61 -3.05 -18.57
CA GLU A 73 -8.69 -2.24 -19.39
C GLU A 73 -7.50 -1.73 -18.56
N LEU A 74 -7.76 -1.26 -17.34
CA LEU A 74 -6.71 -0.79 -16.43
C LEU A 74 -5.80 -1.95 -15.99
N TRP A 75 -6.38 -3.12 -15.70
CA TRP A 75 -5.60 -4.31 -15.34
C TRP A 75 -4.73 -4.81 -16.49
N GLU A 76 -5.25 -4.79 -17.72
CA GLU A 76 -4.48 -5.13 -18.92
C GLU A 76 -3.32 -4.16 -19.13
N HIS A 77 -3.57 -2.85 -19.01
CA HIS A 77 -2.55 -1.82 -19.07
C HIS A 77 -1.43 -2.07 -18.06
N TYR A 78 -1.78 -2.23 -16.78
CA TYR A 78 -0.80 -2.51 -15.73
C TYR A 78 -0.02 -3.81 -15.95
N SER A 79 -0.70 -4.87 -16.39
CA SER A 79 -0.05 -6.14 -16.70
C SER A 79 0.97 -6.00 -17.82
N LYS A 80 0.66 -5.20 -18.85
CA LYS A 80 1.56 -4.90 -19.97
C LYS A 80 2.80 -4.12 -19.50
N VAL A 81 2.59 -3.04 -18.74
CA VAL A 81 3.69 -2.20 -18.21
C VAL A 81 4.64 -3.02 -17.34
N VAL A 82 4.10 -3.88 -16.47
CA VAL A 82 4.92 -4.80 -15.64
C VAL A 82 5.70 -5.77 -16.50
N ALA A 83 5.07 -6.40 -17.50
CA ALA A 83 5.73 -7.37 -18.36
C ALA A 83 6.87 -6.75 -19.20
N GLU A 84 6.67 -5.54 -19.70
CA GLU A 84 7.69 -4.77 -20.43
C GLU A 84 8.88 -4.44 -19.51
N ALA A 85 8.61 -3.96 -18.30
CA ALA A 85 9.65 -3.65 -17.33
C ALA A 85 10.42 -4.89 -16.85
N GLU A 86 9.75 -6.02 -16.64
CA GLU A 86 10.41 -7.30 -16.34
C GLU A 86 11.34 -7.75 -17.48
N ALA A 87 10.91 -7.60 -18.75
CA ALA A 87 11.74 -7.97 -19.89
C ALA A 87 13.01 -7.12 -19.98
N VAL A 88 12.89 -5.80 -19.76
CA VAL A 88 14.05 -4.89 -19.69
C VAL A 88 14.96 -5.24 -18.51
N ASN A 89 14.38 -5.47 -17.32
CA ASN A 89 15.15 -5.79 -16.11
C ASN A 89 15.89 -7.12 -16.25
N ILE A 90 15.32 -8.14 -16.90
CA ILE A 90 16.03 -9.41 -17.16
C ILE A 90 17.19 -9.20 -18.13
N ALA A 91 17.00 -8.39 -19.18
CA ALA A 91 18.06 -8.09 -20.14
C ALA A 91 19.26 -7.37 -19.51
N THR A 92 19.01 -6.52 -18.51
CA THR A 92 20.06 -5.76 -17.80
C THR A 92 20.62 -6.47 -16.58
N ALA A 93 19.82 -7.23 -15.83
CA ALA A 93 20.24 -7.99 -14.64
C ALA A 93 21.20 -9.14 -14.95
N GLY A 94 21.24 -9.63 -16.20
CA GLY A 94 22.28 -10.55 -16.68
C GLY A 94 23.71 -10.01 -16.50
N ALA A 95 23.88 -8.70 -16.29
CA ALA A 95 25.17 -8.06 -16.02
C ALA A 95 25.45 -7.73 -14.54
N THR A 96 24.42 -7.69 -13.66
CA THR A 96 24.56 -7.14 -12.29
C THR A 96 23.99 -8.01 -11.18
N GLY A 97 23.28 -9.10 -11.49
CA GLY A 97 22.77 -10.06 -10.50
C GLY A 97 21.62 -9.56 -9.61
N ALA A 98 20.99 -8.44 -9.93
CA ALA A 98 19.92 -7.85 -9.11
C ALA A 98 18.56 -8.57 -9.29
N THR A 99 17.89 -8.88 -8.18
CA THR A 99 16.61 -9.61 -8.09
C THR A 99 15.43 -8.75 -7.60
N ALA A 100 15.60 -7.43 -7.54
CA ALA A 100 14.54 -6.52 -7.11
C ALA A 100 13.47 -6.36 -8.21
N ALA A 101 12.20 -6.23 -7.80
CA ALA A 101 11.12 -5.89 -8.71
C ALA A 101 11.42 -4.55 -9.41
N PRO A 102 11.18 -4.43 -10.72
CA PRO A 102 11.49 -3.19 -11.44
C PRO A 102 10.60 -2.04 -10.95
N THR A 103 11.19 -0.86 -10.77
CA THR A 103 10.45 0.38 -10.55
C THR A 103 9.87 0.82 -11.90
N LEU A 104 8.55 1.02 -11.95
CA LEU A 104 7.80 1.35 -13.16
C LEU A 104 7.67 2.86 -13.38
N GLY A 105 7.87 3.64 -12.31
CA GLY A 105 7.77 5.09 -12.28
C GLY A 105 7.78 5.62 -10.86
N SER A 106 7.60 6.92 -10.69
CA SER A 106 7.38 7.55 -9.39
C SER A 106 5.97 8.15 -9.31
N CYS A 107 5.47 8.27 -8.08
CA CYS A 107 4.19 8.89 -7.78
C CYS A 107 4.31 9.64 -6.45
N GLY A 108 3.90 10.90 -6.42
CA GLY A 108 3.84 11.65 -5.16
C GLY A 108 2.70 11.13 -4.29
N VAL A 109 2.94 10.94 -3.00
CA VAL A 109 1.94 10.47 -2.03
C VAL A 109 1.85 11.50 -0.91
N GLU A 110 0.82 12.35 -0.97
CA GLU A 110 0.50 13.31 0.07
C GLU A 110 -0.23 12.61 1.23
N LEU A 111 0.32 12.70 2.44
CA LEU A 111 -0.26 12.10 3.64
C LEU A 111 -1.22 13.11 4.28
N GLU A 112 -2.49 12.73 4.45
CA GLU A 112 -3.50 13.67 4.94
C GLU A 112 -3.83 13.51 6.43
N ARG A 113 -4.14 12.27 6.82
CA ARG A 113 -4.62 11.94 8.17
C ARG A 113 -4.49 10.45 8.43
N VAL A 114 -4.41 10.09 9.70
CA VAL A 114 -4.57 8.71 10.18
C VAL A 114 -6.02 8.50 10.55
N VAL A 115 -6.63 7.41 10.07
CA VAL A 115 -7.96 6.94 10.47
C VAL A 115 -7.80 5.56 11.08
N PHE A 116 -8.40 5.34 12.24
CA PHE A 116 -8.28 4.09 12.96
C PHE A 116 -9.51 3.80 13.83
N ASN A 117 -9.73 2.52 14.06
CA ASN A 117 -10.58 2.05 15.13
C ASN A 117 -9.73 1.19 16.06
N ASP A 118 -10.37 0.30 16.80
CA ASP A 118 -9.69 -0.56 17.73
C ASP A 118 -9.04 -1.78 17.02
N ARG A 119 -9.37 -2.07 15.75
CA ARG A 119 -8.91 -3.22 14.96
C ARG A 119 -7.78 -2.91 13.98
N VAL A 120 -7.87 -1.79 13.24
CA VAL A 120 -6.98 -1.46 12.12
C VAL A 120 -6.71 0.05 12.07
N MET A 121 -5.51 0.39 11.60
CA MET A 121 -5.08 1.78 11.39
C MET A 121 -4.61 1.95 9.95
N ALA A 122 -5.05 3.04 9.31
CA ALA A 122 -4.66 3.40 7.96
C ALA A 122 -4.36 4.91 7.85
N ILE A 123 -3.50 5.28 6.92
CA ILE A 123 -3.25 6.67 6.53
C ILE A 123 -4.05 6.93 5.25
N VAL A 124 -4.91 7.95 5.25
CA VAL A 124 -5.55 8.46 4.04
C VAL A 124 -4.53 9.30 3.29
N VAL A 125 -4.41 9.07 1.99
CA VAL A 125 -3.44 9.74 1.13
C VAL A 125 -4.08 10.29 -0.13
N ARG A 126 -3.45 11.30 -0.72
CA ARG A 126 -3.69 11.72 -2.09
C ARG A 126 -2.50 11.37 -2.96
N LEU A 127 -2.77 10.90 -4.17
CA LEU A 127 -1.74 10.59 -5.15
C LEU A 127 -1.59 11.80 -6.08
N ASN A 128 -0.40 12.42 -6.06
CA ASN A 128 -0.03 13.50 -6.96
C ASN A 128 0.49 12.86 -8.26
N GLY A 129 -0.18 13.13 -9.38
CA GLY A 129 0.10 12.47 -10.66
C GLY A 129 -1.06 11.61 -11.19
N GLN A 130 -2.32 11.96 -10.87
CA GLN A 130 -3.51 11.41 -11.52
C GLN A 130 -3.62 11.71 -13.03
N ASP A 131 -2.54 12.17 -13.67
CA ASP A 131 -2.39 12.32 -15.11
C ASP A 131 -2.34 10.92 -15.77
N GLN A 132 -3.47 10.22 -15.73
CA GLN A 132 -3.83 8.92 -16.33
C GLN A 132 -2.97 7.69 -16.05
N ALA A 133 -1.66 7.81 -15.74
CA ALA A 133 -0.73 6.68 -15.71
C ALA A 133 -0.91 5.77 -14.50
N TRP A 134 -1.19 6.32 -13.31
CA TRP A 134 -1.24 5.56 -12.04
C TRP A 134 -2.57 5.77 -11.31
N GLN A 135 -3.60 5.08 -11.76
CA GLN A 135 -4.95 5.12 -11.19
C GLN A 135 -5.10 4.18 -9.98
N CYS A 136 -5.66 4.70 -8.89
CA CYS A 136 -6.09 3.91 -7.74
C CYS A 136 -7.59 3.60 -7.88
N VAL A 137 -7.97 2.33 -7.80
CA VAL A 137 -9.38 1.90 -7.89
C VAL A 137 -10.09 1.89 -6.54
N ASN A 138 -9.33 1.97 -5.44
CA ASN A 138 -9.95 2.07 -4.12
C ASN A 138 -10.61 3.45 -3.98
N PRO A 139 -11.86 3.53 -3.49
CA PRO A 139 -12.55 4.82 -3.31
C PRO A 139 -11.77 5.82 -2.45
N ILE A 140 -11.01 5.31 -1.48
CA ILE A 140 -10.11 6.09 -0.65
C ILE A 140 -8.71 5.47 -0.77
N ALA A 141 -7.79 6.19 -1.41
CA ALA A 141 -6.40 5.82 -1.45
C ALA A 141 -5.81 5.87 -0.03
N HIS A 142 -5.12 4.79 0.36
CA HIS A 142 -4.62 4.66 1.73
C HIS A 142 -3.40 3.78 1.84
N ILE A 143 -2.69 3.94 2.96
CA ILE A 143 -1.62 3.05 3.43
C ILE A 143 -2.12 2.35 4.68
N THR A 144 -2.09 1.02 4.72
CA THR A 144 -2.39 0.30 5.97
C THR A 144 -1.18 0.36 6.91
N VAL A 145 -1.37 0.89 8.12
CA VAL A 145 -0.31 1.02 9.12
C VAL A 145 -0.08 -0.30 9.86
N GLY A 146 -1.15 -0.95 10.27
CA GLY A 146 -1.10 -2.17 11.06
C GLY A 146 -2.48 -2.66 11.48
N THR A 147 -2.53 -3.91 11.95
CA THR A 147 -3.73 -4.55 12.48
C THR A 147 -3.46 -5.02 13.92
N ARG A 148 -4.49 -5.04 14.77
CA ARG A 148 -4.37 -5.45 16.18
C ARG A 148 -3.84 -6.88 16.33
N GLU A 149 -4.24 -7.78 15.45
CA GLU A 149 -3.90 -9.21 15.49
C GLU A 149 -3.87 -9.84 14.07
N ASP A 150 -3.33 -11.06 13.95
CA ASP A 150 -3.08 -11.70 12.65
C ASP A 150 -4.34 -12.27 11.97
N SER A 151 -5.40 -12.43 12.75
CA SER A 151 -6.74 -12.78 12.27
C SER A 151 -7.32 -11.64 11.41
N ILE A 152 -6.97 -10.39 11.72
CA ILE A 152 -7.44 -9.18 11.07
C ILE A 152 -6.64 -8.95 9.80
N LYS A 153 -7.33 -8.87 8.67
CA LYS A 153 -6.66 -8.73 7.37
C LYS A 153 -6.43 -7.26 7.04
N PRO A 154 -5.29 -6.91 6.44
CA PRO A 154 -5.03 -5.53 6.01
C PRO A 154 -6.15 -4.93 5.16
N LYS A 155 -6.86 -5.73 4.36
CA LYS A 155 -8.01 -5.28 3.56
C LYS A 155 -9.15 -4.63 4.37
N GLU A 156 -9.25 -4.90 5.67
CA GLU A 156 -10.22 -4.27 6.58
C GLU A 156 -10.03 -2.75 6.67
N SER A 157 -8.87 -2.22 6.26
CA SER A 157 -8.69 -0.77 6.09
C SER A 157 -9.68 -0.16 5.09
N ASN A 158 -10.06 -0.87 4.03
CA ASN A 158 -11.08 -0.40 3.09
C ASN A 158 -12.45 -0.27 3.77
N GLU A 159 -12.82 -1.27 4.58
CA GLU A 159 -14.08 -1.28 5.33
C GLU A 159 -14.10 -0.16 6.38
N LEU A 160 -13.00 0.03 7.11
CA LEU A 160 -12.83 1.14 8.05
C LEU A 160 -13.03 2.49 7.35
N LEU A 161 -12.36 2.72 6.22
CA LEU A 161 -12.39 4.00 5.53
C LEU A 161 -13.74 4.27 4.87
N ALA A 162 -14.41 3.24 4.35
CA ALA A 162 -15.79 3.35 3.88
C ALA A 162 -16.73 3.74 5.02
N ARG A 163 -16.61 3.14 6.20
CA ARG A 163 -17.40 3.53 7.38
C ARG A 163 -17.07 4.94 7.85
N TRP A 164 -15.80 5.31 7.90
CA TRP A 164 -15.37 6.66 8.27
C TRP A 164 -16.00 7.72 7.35
N LEU A 165 -16.05 7.48 6.04
CA LEU A 165 -16.66 8.40 5.09
C LEU A 165 -18.17 8.57 5.29
N ASN A 166 -18.88 7.50 5.68
CA ASN A 166 -20.34 7.50 5.80
C ASN A 166 -20.83 7.87 7.21
N GLU A 167 -20.14 7.42 8.25
CA GLU A 167 -20.56 7.51 9.66
C GLU A 167 -19.79 8.60 10.42
N GLY A 168 -18.61 9.00 9.94
CA GLY A 168 -17.75 9.97 10.61
C GLY A 168 -17.02 9.41 11.84
N VAL A 169 -16.43 10.31 12.62
CA VAL A 169 -15.66 10.01 13.84
C VAL A 169 -16.50 10.20 15.09
N GLY A 170 -16.20 9.44 16.15
CA GLY A 170 -16.84 9.62 17.45
C GLY A 170 -16.96 8.32 18.26
N GLU A 171 -17.41 8.45 19.51
CA GLU A 171 -17.59 7.29 20.39
C GLU A 171 -18.64 6.31 19.85
N ALA A 172 -19.72 6.82 19.24
CA ALA A 172 -20.79 6.00 18.66
C ALA A 172 -20.31 5.12 17.49
N THR A 173 -19.35 5.61 16.68
CA THR A 173 -18.81 4.86 15.54
C THR A 173 -17.59 4.03 15.91
N GLY A 174 -16.91 4.39 17.01
CA GLY A 174 -15.63 3.83 17.43
C GLY A 174 -14.46 4.23 16.53
N ILE A 175 -14.67 5.15 15.60
CA ILE A 175 -13.68 5.62 14.63
C ILE A 175 -13.05 6.91 15.17
N ARG A 176 -11.73 6.97 15.10
CA ARG A 176 -10.92 8.14 15.43
C ARG A 176 -10.09 8.55 14.23
N GLU A 177 -9.72 9.82 14.22
CA GLU A 177 -8.75 10.34 13.27
C GLU A 177 -7.72 11.25 13.95
N VAL A 178 -6.54 11.34 13.33
CA VAL A 178 -5.52 12.34 13.64
C VAL A 178 -5.13 12.98 12.31
N VAL A 179 -5.40 14.27 12.16
CA VAL A 179 -5.01 15.05 10.98
C VAL A 179 -3.54 15.42 11.12
N PHE A 180 -2.76 15.30 10.04
CA PHE A 180 -1.37 15.75 10.08
C PHE A 180 -1.31 17.28 9.99
N ASP A 181 -0.52 17.90 10.86
CA ASP A 181 -0.34 19.36 10.89
C ASP A 181 0.22 19.89 9.57
N ASN A 182 1.19 19.17 9.00
CA ASN A 182 1.76 19.43 7.68
C ASN A 182 1.50 18.22 6.79
N LYS A 183 0.80 18.44 5.66
CA LYS A 183 0.56 17.40 4.65
C LYS A 183 1.84 17.16 3.84
N GLU A 184 2.73 16.35 4.39
CA GLU A 184 3.97 15.97 3.72
C GLU A 184 3.66 15.10 2.49
N THR A 185 4.34 15.38 1.38
CA THR A 185 4.29 14.55 0.17
C THR A 185 5.56 13.72 0.10
N LEU A 186 5.39 12.40 0.10
CA LEU A 186 6.48 11.43 -0.09
C LEU A 186 6.60 11.06 -1.56
N GLU A 187 7.84 10.99 -2.07
CA GLU A 187 8.07 10.38 -3.37
C GLU A 187 8.02 8.85 -3.24
N GLY A 188 7.05 8.24 -3.91
CA GLY A 188 6.84 6.80 -3.92
C GLY A 188 7.27 6.15 -5.24
N ALA A 189 7.68 4.89 -5.18
CA ALA A 189 8.06 4.07 -6.34
C ALA A 189 6.91 3.16 -6.77
N VAL A 190 6.50 3.26 -8.03
CA VAL A 190 5.43 2.41 -8.59
C VAL A 190 5.99 1.03 -8.91
N GLN A 191 5.29 -0.02 -8.46
CA GLN A 191 5.74 -1.41 -8.58
C GLN A 191 4.58 -2.36 -8.87
N GLY A 192 4.87 -3.42 -9.62
CA GLY A 192 4.03 -4.61 -9.72
C GLY A 192 4.46 -5.65 -8.69
N VAL A 193 3.52 -6.15 -7.89
CA VAL A 193 3.77 -7.23 -6.93
C VAL A 193 3.19 -8.52 -7.46
N MET A 194 4.06 -9.52 -7.65
CA MET A 194 3.69 -10.83 -8.18
C MET A 194 3.11 -11.74 -7.09
N SER A 195 2.25 -12.69 -7.48
CA SER A 195 1.66 -13.65 -6.55
C SER A 195 2.73 -14.51 -5.89
N ARG A 196 2.47 -15.00 -4.67
CA ARG A 196 3.41 -15.91 -3.98
C ARG A 196 3.50 -17.27 -4.66
#